data_AF-A0A2U2N8F4-F1
#
_entry.id   AF-A0A2U2N8F4-F1
#
_cell.length_a   1.000
_cell.length_b   1.000
_cell.length_c   1.000
_cell.angle_alpha   90.00
_cell.angle_beta   90.00
_cell.angle_gamma   90.00
#
_symmetry.space_group_name_H-M   'P 1'
#
loop_
_entity.id
_entity.type
_entity.pdbx_description
1 polymer ?
#
loop_
_entity_poly.entity_id
_entity_poly.type
_entity_poly.pdbx_seq_one_letter_code
_entity_poly.pdbx_strand_id
1 'polypeptide(L)'
;MNNEMINKYNEQVEKLFVGPARAYGKLAVDYTEKLVNAQLEAVRTYTEVGVGQARAALEIKDTKGLQAYAEGQQKVAKDLSERVKGDAEKVVAMNQEFVNEARKLVESNVKSASEAATAAQAK
;
A
#
# COMPACT_ATOMS: atom_id res chain seq x y z
N MET A 1 -9.80 -20.35 41.24
CA MET A 1 -11.13 -20.13 40.63
C MET A 1 -11.35 -18.69 40.17
N ASN A 2 -11.20 -17.64 41.00
CA ASN A 2 -11.41 -16.25 40.53
C ASN A 2 -10.41 -15.79 39.45
N ASN A 3 -9.11 -16.09 39.61
CA ASN A 3 -8.09 -15.65 38.64
C ASN A 3 -8.20 -16.37 37.28
N GLU A 4 -8.54 -17.66 37.24
CA GLU A 4 -8.74 -18.39 35.98
C GLU A 4 -9.96 -17.88 35.18
N MET A 5 -11.04 -17.52 35.88
CA MET A 5 -12.23 -16.95 35.23
C MET A 5 -11.95 -15.56 34.68
N ILE A 6 -11.21 -14.73 35.42
CA ILE A 6 -10.74 -13.41 34.94
C ILE A 6 -9.81 -13.57 33.73
N ASN A 7 -8.88 -14.52 33.75
CA ASN A 7 -7.96 -14.76 32.64
C ASN A 7 -8.69 -15.23 31.38
N LYS A 8 -9.62 -16.19 31.49
CA LYS A 8 -10.43 -16.64 30.34
C LYS A 8 -11.30 -15.51 29.76
N TYR A 9 -11.82 -14.63 30.61
CA TYR A 9 -12.56 -13.46 30.16
C TYR A 9 -11.65 -12.50 29.38
N ASN A 10 -10.46 -12.18 29.91
CA ASN A 10 -9.49 -11.32 29.23
C ASN A 10 -9.04 -11.92 27.89
N GLU A 11 -8.81 -13.24 27.82
CA GLU A 11 -8.48 -13.94 26.57
C GLU A 11 -9.60 -13.85 25.53
N GLN A 12 -10.87 -13.97 25.95
CA GLN A 12 -12.01 -13.80 25.05
C GLN A 12 -12.14 -12.35 24.57
N VAL A 13 -11.91 -11.37 25.44
CA VAL A 13 -11.92 -9.95 25.06
C VAL A 13 -10.80 -9.66 24.05
N GLU A 14 -9.60 -10.18 24.30
CA GLU A 14 -8.47 -10.04 23.38
C GLU A 14 -8.77 -10.71 22.03
N LYS A 15 -9.29 -11.95 22.03
CA LYS A 15 -9.55 -12.72 20.80
C LYS A 15 -10.71 -12.15 19.97
N LEU A 16 -11.78 -11.68 20.61
CA LEU A 16 -13.02 -11.28 19.91
C LEU A 16 -13.07 -9.80 19.55
N PHE A 17 -12.35 -8.94 20.29
CA PHE A 17 -12.46 -7.50 20.11
C PHE A 17 -11.12 -6.82 19.85
N VAL A 18 -10.14 -6.98 20.75
CA VAL A 18 -8.89 -6.21 20.67
C VAL A 18 -8.01 -6.68 19.51
N GLY A 19 -7.85 -8.00 19.34
CA GLY A 19 -7.10 -8.61 18.26
C GLY A 19 -7.60 -8.21 16.88
N PRO A 20 -8.91 -8.39 16.58
CA PRO A 20 -9.51 -7.92 15.33
C PRO A 20 -9.34 -6.42 15.10
N ALA A 21 -9.58 -5.57 16.11
CA ALA A 21 -9.39 -4.12 15.99
C ALA A 21 -7.94 -3.76 15.66
N ARG A 22 -6.96 -4.41 16.31
CA ARG A 22 -5.53 -4.24 16.04
C ARG A 22 -5.18 -4.69 14.61
N ALA A 23 -5.74 -5.80 14.15
CA ALA A 23 -5.50 -6.30 12.80
C ALA A 23 -6.06 -5.36 11.72
N TYR A 24 -7.25 -4.81 11.89
CA TYR A 24 -7.79 -3.77 11.00
C TYR A 24 -6.96 -2.50 11.04
N GLY A 25 -6.53 -2.05 12.22
CA GLY A 25 -5.64 -0.91 12.37
C GLY A 25 -4.33 -1.11 11.61
N LYS A 26 -3.72 -2.29 11.73
CA LYS A 26 -2.52 -2.66 10.97
C LYS A 26 -2.77 -2.61 9.47
N LEU A 27 -3.86 -3.21 8.98
CA LEU A 27 -4.21 -3.20 7.56
C LEU A 27 -4.34 -1.77 7.00
N ALA A 28 -4.96 -0.87 7.76
CA ALA A 28 -5.11 0.53 7.37
C ALA A 28 -3.77 1.27 7.33
N VAL A 29 -2.90 1.03 8.32
CA VAL A 29 -1.55 1.61 8.36
C VAL A 29 -0.71 1.09 7.21
N ASP A 30 -0.67 -0.22 6.99
CA ASP A 30 0.09 -0.86 5.90
C ASP A 30 -0.34 -0.32 4.53
N TYR A 31 -1.65 -0.15 4.31
CA TYR A 31 -2.17 0.44 3.07
C TYR A 31 -1.79 1.92 2.92
N THR A 32 -1.85 2.69 4.01
CA THR A 32 -1.45 4.11 4.02
C THR A 32 0.04 4.28 3.74
N GLU A 33 0.89 3.46 4.36
CA GLU A 33 2.33 3.47 4.13
C GLU A 33 2.65 3.22 2.66
N LYS A 34 2.01 2.22 2.04
CA LYS A 34 2.17 1.94 0.61
C LYS A 34 1.72 3.10 -0.27
N LEU A 35 0.60 3.75 0.05
CA LEU A 35 0.13 4.92 -0.68
C LEU A 35 1.11 6.09 -0.59
N VAL A 36 1.63 6.36 0.61
CA VAL A 36 2.61 7.44 0.82
C VAL A 36 3.91 7.14 0.07
N ASN A 37 4.39 5.90 0.12
CA ASN A 37 5.57 5.49 -0.62
C ASN A 37 5.39 5.66 -2.13
N ALA A 38 4.23 5.26 -2.67
CA ALA A 38 3.91 5.46 -4.08
C ALA A 38 3.88 6.96 -4.45
N GLN A 39 3.31 7.82 -3.61
CA GLN A 39 3.31 9.28 -3.83
C GLN A 39 4.71 9.88 -3.79
N LEU A 40 5.55 9.47 -2.82
CA LEU A 40 6.93 9.95 -2.71
C LEU A 40 7.78 9.52 -3.92
N GLU A 41 7.61 8.29 -4.39
CA GLU A 41 8.29 7.79 -5.57
C GLU A 41 7.86 8.57 -6.82
N ALA A 42 6.57 8.83 -7.00
CA ALA A 42 6.06 9.65 -8.08
C ALA A 42 6.65 11.06 -8.06
N VAL A 43 6.64 11.74 -6.90
CA VAL A 43 7.21 13.09 -6.74
C VAL A 43 8.70 13.13 -7.08
N ARG A 44 9.49 12.19 -6.54
CA ARG A 44 10.93 12.06 -6.84
C ARG A 44 11.14 11.91 -8.35
N THR A 45 10.38 11.01 -8.94
CA THR A 45 10.47 10.65 -10.35
C THR A 45 10.17 11.83 -11.27
N TYR A 46 9.07 12.55 -11.03
CA TYR A 46 8.72 13.73 -11.84
C TYR A 46 9.71 14.87 -11.63
N THR A 47 10.27 15.02 -10.43
CA THR A 47 11.34 16.00 -10.15
C THR A 47 12.61 15.66 -10.91
N GLU A 48 13.03 14.39 -10.93
CA GLU A 48 14.18 13.93 -11.71
C GLU A 48 13.99 14.19 -13.21
N VAL A 49 12.79 13.95 -13.75
CA VAL A 49 12.45 14.30 -15.14
C VAL A 49 12.56 15.80 -15.36
N GLY A 50 11.91 16.62 -14.53
CA GLY A 50 11.91 18.07 -14.69
C GLY A 50 13.31 18.69 -14.62
N VAL A 51 14.11 18.29 -13.64
CA VAL A 51 15.50 18.76 -13.50
C VAL A 51 16.37 18.26 -14.65
N GLY A 52 16.19 17.01 -15.08
CA GLY A 52 16.90 16.46 -16.24
C GLY A 52 16.58 17.22 -17.53
N GLN A 53 15.31 17.53 -17.74
CA GLN A 53 14.82 18.32 -18.87
C GLN A 53 15.36 19.76 -18.85
N ALA A 54 15.35 20.41 -17.67
CA ALA A 54 15.92 21.75 -17.51
C ALA A 54 17.42 21.77 -17.84
N ARG A 55 18.19 20.78 -17.38
CA ARG A 55 19.62 20.64 -17.73
C ARG A 55 19.82 20.44 -19.23
N ALA A 56 19.06 19.52 -19.83
CA ALA A 56 19.14 19.27 -21.27
C ALA A 56 18.80 20.51 -22.10
N ALA A 57 17.84 21.33 -21.65
CA ALA A 57 17.51 22.60 -22.30
C ALA A 57 18.65 23.63 -22.18
N LEU A 58 19.33 23.71 -21.03
CA LEU A 58 20.48 24.61 -20.83
C LEU A 58 21.71 24.23 -21.67
N GLU A 59 21.81 22.97 -22.10
CA GLU A 59 22.89 22.48 -22.96
C GLU A 59 22.70 22.84 -24.45
N ILE A 60 21.53 23.36 -24.84
CA ILE A 60 21.25 23.77 -26.21
C ILE A 60 22.02 25.06 -26.52
N LYS A 61 23.08 24.94 -27.34
CA LYS A 61 23.91 26.07 -27.79
C LYS A 61 23.74 26.41 -29.26
N ASP A 62 23.20 25.46 -30.02
CA ASP A 62 23.02 25.55 -31.47
C ASP A 62 21.89 24.63 -31.95
N THR A 63 21.68 24.59 -33.27
CA THR A 63 20.66 23.76 -33.92
C THR A 63 20.89 22.26 -33.75
N LYS A 64 22.14 21.79 -33.56
CA LYS A 64 22.44 20.39 -33.28
C LYS A 64 22.04 20.02 -31.85
N GLY A 65 22.30 20.91 -30.90
CA GLY A 65 21.83 20.76 -29.52
C GLY A 65 20.30 20.71 -29.44
N LEU A 66 19.61 21.54 -30.23
CA LEU A 66 18.14 21.51 -30.32
C LEU A 66 17.62 20.19 -30.89
N GLN A 67 18.27 19.68 -31.94
CA GLN A 67 17.93 18.38 -32.52
C GLN A 67 18.13 17.25 -31.51
N ALA A 68 19.27 17.21 -30.82
CA ALA A 68 19.56 16.21 -29.79
C ALA A 68 18.55 16.26 -28.63
N TYR A 69 18.15 17.47 -28.20
CA TYR A 69 17.10 17.65 -27.20
C TYR A 69 15.76 17.07 -27.67
N ALA A 70 15.37 17.34 -28.92
CA ALA A 70 14.13 16.82 -29.51
C ALA A 70 14.14 15.29 -29.64
N GLU A 71 15.25 14.69 -30.04
CA GLU A 71 15.44 13.23 -30.06
C GLU A 71 15.34 12.65 -28.63
N GLY A 72 15.91 13.34 -27.64
CA GLY A 72 15.81 12.99 -26.23
C GLY A 72 14.39 13.04 -25.65
N GLN A 73 13.51 13.91 -26.19
CA GLN A 73 12.11 13.98 -25.73
C GLN A 73 11.35 12.68 -25.94
N GLN A 74 11.62 11.96 -27.02
CA GLN A 74 10.96 10.67 -27.27
C GLN A 74 11.30 9.64 -26.20
N LYS A 75 12.56 9.62 -25.75
CA LYS A 75 12.98 8.76 -24.64
C LYS A 75 12.30 9.15 -23.34
N VAL A 76 12.24 10.44 -23.02
CA VAL A 76 11.58 10.93 -21.81
C VAL A 76 10.08 10.60 -21.83
N ALA A 77 9.41 10.76 -22.96
CA ALA A 77 8.01 10.39 -23.12
C ALA A 77 7.79 8.89 -22.92
N LYS A 78 8.68 8.05 -23.46
CA LYS A 78 8.64 6.59 -23.27
C LYS A 78 8.83 6.22 -21.80
N ASP A 79 9.88 6.74 -21.17
CA ASP A 79 10.20 6.47 -19.76
C ASP A 79 9.03 6.92 -18.86
N LEU A 80 8.42 8.07 -19.15
CA LEU A 80 7.24 8.57 -18.43
C LEU A 80 6.02 7.65 -18.61
N SER A 81 5.76 7.19 -19.84
CA SER A 81 4.65 6.28 -20.12
C SER A 81 4.82 4.93 -19.41
N GLU A 82 6.03 4.39 -19.40
CA GLU A 82 6.35 3.14 -18.68
C GLU A 82 6.15 3.32 -17.17
N ARG A 83 6.56 4.47 -16.63
CA ARG A 83 6.36 4.83 -15.21
C ARG A 83 4.88 4.94 -14.85
N VAL A 84 4.08 5.67 -15.63
CA VAL A 84 2.63 5.77 -15.41
C VAL A 84 1.96 4.41 -15.41
N LYS A 85 2.37 3.52 -16.32
CA LYS A 85 1.88 2.14 -16.35
C LYS A 85 2.27 1.39 -15.06
N GLY A 86 3.54 1.49 -14.64
CA GLY A 86 4.02 0.86 -13.41
C GLY A 86 3.31 1.38 -12.15
N ASP A 87 3.01 2.68 -12.09
CA ASP A 87 2.26 3.27 -10.98
C ASP A 87 0.82 2.74 -10.94
N ALA A 88 0.17 2.61 -12.09
CA ALA A 88 -1.16 2.00 -12.18
C ALA A 88 -1.15 0.53 -11.71
N GLU A 89 -0.14 -0.25 -12.13
CA GLU A 89 0.04 -1.64 -11.68
C GLU A 89 0.26 -1.72 -10.17
N LYS A 90 1.06 -0.82 -9.57
CA LYS A 90 1.25 -0.75 -8.12
C LYS A 90 -0.06 -0.47 -7.38
N VAL A 91 -0.84 0.51 -7.83
CA VAL A 91 -2.14 0.83 -7.21
C VAL A 91 -3.10 -0.36 -7.27
N VAL A 92 -3.15 -1.04 -8.42
CA VAL A 92 -3.98 -2.26 -8.57
C VAL A 92 -3.51 -3.35 -7.60
N ALA A 93 -2.21 -3.59 -7.50
CA ALA A 93 -1.66 -4.58 -6.58
C ALA A 93 -1.99 -4.26 -5.11
N MET A 94 -1.85 -2.99 -4.70
CA MET A 94 -2.21 -2.53 -3.35
C MET A 94 -3.69 -2.78 -3.03
N ASN A 95 -4.59 -2.48 -3.97
CA ASN A 95 -6.02 -2.70 -3.80
C ASN A 95 -6.36 -4.19 -3.68
N GLN A 96 -5.74 -5.02 -4.52
CA GLN A 96 -5.92 -6.47 -4.46
C GLN A 96 -5.44 -7.04 -3.12
N GLU A 97 -4.27 -6.60 -2.65
CA GLU A 97 -3.73 -7.03 -1.36
C GLU A 97 -4.65 -6.60 -0.21
N PHE A 98 -5.09 -5.34 -0.18
CA PHE A 98 -6.01 -4.85 0.83
C PHE A 98 -7.30 -5.67 0.89
N VAL A 99 -7.93 -5.93 -0.26
CA VAL A 99 -9.15 -6.74 -0.33
C VAL A 99 -8.91 -8.17 0.14
N ASN A 100 -7.78 -8.77 -0.24
CA ASN A 100 -7.44 -10.13 0.17
C ASN A 100 -7.20 -10.23 1.68
N GLU A 101 -6.44 -9.31 2.27
CA GLU A 101 -6.19 -9.28 3.71
C GLU A 101 -7.47 -8.95 4.50
N ALA A 102 -8.31 -8.04 4.01
CA ALA A 102 -9.61 -7.77 4.61
C ALA A 102 -10.51 -9.02 4.63
N ARG A 103 -10.57 -9.79 3.52
CA ARG A 103 -11.33 -11.05 3.46
C ARG A 103 -10.82 -12.07 4.48
N LYS A 104 -9.50 -12.28 4.55
CA LYS A 104 -8.90 -13.18 5.55
C LYS A 104 -9.24 -12.76 6.99
N LEU A 105 -9.26 -11.46 7.26
CA LEU A 105 -9.60 -10.95 8.58
C LEU A 105 -11.08 -11.19 8.91
N VAL A 106 -11.99 -11.00 7.96
CA VAL A 106 -13.41 -11.38 8.14
C VAL A 106 -13.56 -12.88 8.40
N GLU A 107 -12.93 -13.73 7.59
CA GLU A 107 -12.96 -15.19 7.77
C GLU A 107 -12.44 -15.62 9.15
N SER A 108 -11.31 -15.04 9.59
CA SER A 108 -10.72 -15.28 10.91
C SER A 108 -11.64 -14.86 12.06
N ASN A 109 -12.31 -13.70 11.91
CA ASN A 109 -13.24 -13.20 12.92
C ASN A 109 -14.49 -14.07 13.01
N VAL A 110 -15.06 -14.50 11.88
CA VAL A 110 -16.21 -15.42 11.84
C VAL A 110 -15.85 -16.75 12.50
N LYS A 111 -14.66 -17.30 12.20
CA LYS A 111 -14.17 -18.53 12.84
C LYS A 111 -14.03 -18.35 14.35
N SER A 112 -13.41 -17.26 14.80
CA SER A 112 -13.21 -16.96 16.21
C SER A 112 -14.53 -16.78 16.97
N ALA A 113 -15.52 -16.12 16.36
CA ALA A 113 -16.85 -15.96 16.93
C ALA A 113 -17.62 -17.29 17.01
N SER A 114 -17.52 -18.13 15.97
CA SER A 114 -18.12 -19.47 15.94
C SER A 114 -17.55 -20.36 17.04
N GLU A 115 -16.22 -20.40 17.18
CA GLU A 115 -15.53 -21.15 18.25
C GLU A 115 -15.97 -20.68 19.65
N ALA A 116 -16.10 -19.36 19.85
CA ALA A 116 -16.57 -18.81 21.13
C ALA A 116 -18.03 -19.18 21.42
N ALA A 117 -18.90 -19.17 20.40
CA ALA A 117 -20.30 -19.57 20.53
C ALA A 117 -20.44 -21.07 20.86
N THR A 118 -19.67 -21.94 20.20
CA THR A 118 -19.65 -23.39 20.51
C THR A 118 -19.13 -23.66 21.92
N ALA A 119 -18.07 -22.96 22.35
CA ALA A 119 -17.54 -23.09 23.71
C ALA A 119 -18.52 -22.61 24.79
N ALA A 120 -19.37 -21.61 24.48
CA ALA A 120 -20.42 -21.14 25.38
C ALA A 120 -21.61 -22.11 25.48
N GLN A 121 -21.90 -22.88 24.43
CA GLN A 121 -22.97 -23.89 24.40
C GLN A 121 -22.57 -25.23 25.03
N ALA A 122 -21.26 -25.52 25.13
CA ALA A 122 -20.73 -26.75 25.75
C ALA A 122 -20.56 -26.66 27.28
N LYS A 123 -20.96 -25.54 27.89
CA LYS A 123 -21.03 -25.30 29.35
C LYS A 123 -22.47 -25.41 29.84
#